data_AF-A0A813D852-F1
#
_entry.id   AF-A0A813D852-F1
#
_cell.length_a   1.000
_cell.length_b   1.000
_cell.length_c   1.000
_cell.angle_alpha   90.00
_cell.angle_beta   90.00
_cell.angle_gamma   90.00
#
_symmetry.space_group_name_H-M   'P 1'
#
loop_
_entity.id
_entity.type
_entity.pdbx_description
1 polymer ?
#
loop_
_entity_poly.entity_id
_entity_poly.type
_entity_poly.pdbx_seq_one_letter_code
_entity_poly.pdbx_strand_id
1 'polypeptide(L)'
;MEQLRALQRKNAVLIALQSSWDADHLAPAVEEQTLLVETLQALAEKFGSTMPERVALLCRSATLLEDASLMAILAAADFCRVADPGPNPVAEIVPSLTPCCVTIEGVDLAQSALEDFVCSYFMFHGLSESSPRDIFKHLPFLGFMEGHLYGLDQVNEDNLLPAMVGELWHREPPLREDPFGPLRQVLAERRWLTPRLELELKGGSRFWLLERKLCAALADPESEPAPLIDRGDVEAALRLKSFDYRAMNLLLYAMRGEEHNEEHMEFLATSEVLVELGDDLTDYAEDAEKNSFNVYRCFLAIYGPDEGPLELSRYIQALESKYAAALKRLEPSLAERWLQRGEASLRHGAGSERGAGGGSWEIPSPIDERALRRERTAER
;
A
#
# COMPACT_ATOMS: atom_id res chain seq x y z
N MET A 1 7.81 23.02 -24.09
CA MET A 1 8.22 22.47 -25.41
C MET A 1 9.73 22.58 -25.67
N GLU A 2 10.36 23.74 -25.55
CA GLU A 2 11.83 23.86 -25.78
C GLU A 2 12.68 23.09 -24.76
N GLN A 3 12.29 23.08 -23.48
CA GLN A 3 12.97 22.29 -22.45
C GLN A 3 12.87 20.78 -22.69
N LEU A 4 11.73 20.32 -23.23
CA LEU A 4 11.52 18.93 -23.63
C LEU A 4 12.37 18.56 -24.85
N ARG A 5 12.45 19.45 -25.84
CA ARG A 5 13.35 19.29 -27.00
C ARG A 5 14.83 19.33 -26.62
N ALA A 6 15.19 20.05 -25.55
CA ALA A 6 16.54 20.07 -25.01
C ALA A 6 16.88 18.76 -24.29
N LEU A 7 15.93 18.19 -23.53
CA LEU A 7 16.06 16.87 -22.92
C LEU A 7 16.14 15.75 -23.97
N GLN A 8 15.31 15.81 -25.02
CA GLN A 8 15.35 14.84 -26.12
C GLN A 8 16.67 14.90 -26.90
N ARG A 9 17.24 16.09 -27.12
CA ARG A 9 18.57 16.24 -27.73
C ARG A 9 19.68 15.68 -26.84
N LYS A 10 19.59 15.88 -25.52
CA LYS A 10 20.55 15.31 -24.56
C LYS A 10 20.46 13.79 -24.48
N ASN A 11 19.25 13.23 -24.59
CA ASN A 11 19.04 11.78 -24.64
C ASN A 11 19.61 11.19 -25.94
N ALA A 12 19.44 11.88 -27.07
CA ALA A 12 20.04 11.47 -28.35
C ALA A 12 21.58 11.49 -28.33
N VAL A 13 22.20 12.43 -27.60
CA VAL A 13 23.66 12.48 -27.40
C VAL A 13 24.15 11.31 -26.53
N LEU A 14 23.41 10.95 -25.49
CA LEU A 14 23.74 9.78 -24.65
C LEU A 14 23.61 8.46 -25.43
N ILE A 15 22.59 8.33 -26.27
CA ILE A 15 22.39 7.17 -27.16
C ILE A 15 23.47 7.10 -28.25
N ALA A 16 23.91 8.25 -28.79
CA ALA A 16 25.01 8.30 -29.76
C ALA A 16 26.36 7.90 -29.15
N LEU A 17 26.63 8.31 -27.90
CA LEU A 17 27.82 7.92 -27.13
C LEU A 17 27.82 6.43 -26.78
N GLN A 18 26.65 5.84 -26.48
CA GLN A 18 26.51 4.39 -26.28
C GLN A 18 26.86 3.62 -27.56
N SER A 19 26.38 4.09 -28.70
CA SER A 19 26.60 3.45 -30.00
C SER A 19 28.06 3.50 -30.46
N SER A 20 28.85 4.49 -30.01
CA SER A 20 30.29 4.58 -30.33
C SER A 20 31.18 3.79 -29.35
N TRP A 21 30.66 3.43 -28.16
CA TRP A 21 31.43 2.75 -27.11
C TRP A 21 31.28 1.22 -27.12
N ASP A 22 30.13 0.69 -27.56
CA ASP A 22 29.88 -0.75 -27.70
C ASP A 22 30.63 -1.40 -28.88
N ALA A 23 31.24 -0.60 -29.76
CA ALA A 23 32.09 -1.10 -30.84
C ALA A 23 33.55 -1.21 -30.36
N ASP A 24 33.92 -2.38 -29.83
CA ASP A 24 35.28 -2.89 -29.59
C ASP A 24 36.43 -1.85 -29.58
N HIS A 25 36.80 -1.40 -28.37
CA HIS A 25 38.15 -0.93 -27.99
C HIS A 25 38.78 0.27 -28.74
N LEU A 26 38.01 1.19 -29.31
CA LEU A 26 38.55 2.49 -29.72
C LEU A 26 38.07 3.58 -28.76
N ALA A 27 39.02 4.23 -28.09
CA ALA A 27 38.75 5.44 -27.32
C ALA A 27 37.94 6.42 -28.19
N PRO A 28 36.88 7.07 -27.67
CA PRO A 28 36.00 7.92 -28.45
C PRO A 28 36.83 9.01 -29.14
N ALA A 29 36.44 9.37 -30.37
CA ALA A 29 37.09 10.43 -31.13
C ALA A 29 37.16 11.71 -30.29
N VAL A 30 38.24 12.49 -30.43
CA VAL A 30 38.50 13.70 -29.62
C VAL A 30 37.31 14.68 -29.64
N GLU A 31 36.57 14.72 -30.74
CA GLU A 31 35.35 15.53 -30.91
C GLU A 31 34.19 15.09 -30.00
N GLU A 32 34.02 13.78 -29.75
CA GLU A 32 32.98 13.23 -28.87
C GLU A 32 33.32 13.45 -27.39
N GLN A 33 34.60 13.35 -27.03
CA GLN A 33 35.08 13.70 -25.69
C GLN A 33 34.89 15.19 -25.40
N THR A 34 35.12 16.04 -26.41
CA THR A 34 34.89 17.49 -26.31
C THR A 34 33.41 17.80 -26.07
N LEU A 35 32.51 17.15 -26.82
CA LEU A 35 31.06 17.33 -26.66
C LEU A 35 30.56 16.88 -25.28
N LEU A 36 31.14 15.81 -24.71
CA LEU A 36 30.82 15.34 -23.37
C LEU A 36 31.26 16.36 -22.30
N VAL A 37 32.48 16.89 -22.42
CA VAL A 37 32.99 17.92 -21.50
C VAL A 37 32.15 19.19 -21.59
N GLU A 38 31.82 19.66 -22.79
CA GLU A 38 30.94 20.82 -22.99
C GLU A 38 29.54 20.58 -22.41
N THR A 39 29.01 19.37 -22.54
CA THR A 39 27.71 19.00 -21.98
C THR A 39 27.73 19.00 -20.44
N LEU A 40 28.78 18.44 -19.83
CA LEU A 40 28.96 18.44 -18.38
C LEU A 40 29.20 19.85 -17.83
N GLN A 41 29.95 20.69 -18.55
CA GLN A 41 30.14 22.11 -18.20
C GLN A 41 28.82 22.88 -18.28
N ALA A 42 28.04 22.71 -19.36
CA ALA A 42 26.73 23.36 -19.48
C ALA A 42 25.73 22.88 -18.40
N LEU A 43 25.85 21.64 -17.93
CA LEU A 43 25.09 21.13 -16.79
C LEU A 43 25.56 21.74 -15.47
N ALA A 44 26.88 21.85 -15.25
CA ALA A 44 27.46 22.46 -14.07
C ALA A 44 27.10 23.95 -13.96
N GLU A 45 27.19 24.70 -15.06
CA GLU A 45 26.79 26.11 -15.11
C GLU A 45 25.30 26.30 -14.81
N LYS A 46 24.46 25.40 -15.32
CA LYS A 46 23.01 25.53 -15.19
C LYS A 46 22.46 25.06 -13.85
N PHE A 47 23.08 24.05 -13.25
CA PHE A 47 22.56 23.38 -12.04
C PHE A 47 23.46 23.52 -10.81
N GLY A 48 24.64 24.13 -10.96
CA GLY A 48 25.56 24.43 -9.87
C GLY A 48 25.89 23.20 -9.03
N SER A 49 25.89 23.37 -7.71
CA SER A 49 26.16 22.29 -6.74
C SER A 49 25.13 21.16 -6.76
N THR A 50 23.94 21.36 -7.33
CA THR A 50 22.89 20.33 -7.43
C THR A 50 23.00 19.47 -8.69
N MET A 51 23.98 19.75 -9.56
CA MET A 51 24.21 18.99 -10.79
C MET A 51 24.44 17.49 -10.53
N PRO A 52 25.28 17.06 -9.56
CA PRO A 52 25.55 15.64 -9.32
C PRO A 52 24.30 14.87 -8.91
N GLU A 53 23.45 15.46 -8.06
CA GLU A 53 22.20 14.85 -7.60
C GLU A 53 21.19 14.66 -8.73
N ARG A 54 21.09 15.65 -9.64
CA ARG A 54 20.18 15.63 -10.78
C ARG A 54 20.66 14.69 -11.89
N VAL A 55 21.96 14.60 -12.12
CA VAL A 55 22.55 13.59 -13.01
C VAL A 55 22.31 12.21 -12.42
N ALA A 56 22.56 12.00 -11.13
CA ALA A 56 22.26 10.73 -10.46
C ALA A 56 20.76 10.37 -10.50
N LEU A 57 19.85 11.35 -10.48
CA LEU A 57 18.42 11.13 -10.67
C LEU A 57 18.10 10.68 -12.11
N LEU A 58 18.69 11.33 -13.12
CA LEU A 58 18.55 10.94 -14.53
C LEU A 58 19.11 9.53 -14.77
N CYS A 59 20.24 9.18 -14.16
CA CYS A 59 20.84 7.85 -14.23
C CYS A 59 19.97 6.79 -13.54
N ARG A 60 19.36 7.12 -12.38
CA ARG A 60 18.42 6.23 -11.67
C ARG A 60 17.09 6.05 -12.40
N SER A 61 16.69 7.04 -13.21
CA SER A 61 15.52 6.94 -14.09
C SER A 61 15.80 6.10 -15.35
N ALA A 62 17.06 5.78 -15.60
CA ALA A 62 17.52 5.03 -16.76
C ALA A 62 17.78 3.54 -16.42
N THR A 63 16.92 2.93 -15.61
CA THR A 63 16.87 1.47 -15.37
C THR A 63 16.55 0.65 -16.64
N LEU A 64 16.53 1.27 -17.81
CA LEU A 64 16.45 0.61 -19.13
C LEU A 64 17.81 0.48 -19.83
N LEU A 65 18.90 0.91 -19.21
CA LEU A 65 20.25 0.80 -19.77
C LEU A 65 21.19 0.17 -18.72
N GLU A 66 21.27 -1.15 -18.73
CA GLU A 66 22.31 -1.91 -18.03
C GLU A 66 23.67 -1.63 -18.68
N ASP A 67 24.45 -0.67 -18.17
CA ASP A 67 25.75 -0.36 -18.81
C ASP A 67 26.87 0.00 -17.82
N ALA A 68 27.97 -0.74 -17.92
CA ALA A 68 29.20 -0.60 -17.14
C ALA A 68 29.94 0.73 -17.41
N SER A 69 29.67 1.39 -18.54
CA SER A 69 30.30 2.64 -18.96
C SER A 69 29.88 3.83 -18.08
N LEU A 70 28.64 3.78 -17.56
CA LEU A 70 28.10 4.83 -16.68
C LEU A 70 28.72 4.77 -15.28
N MET A 71 29.06 3.56 -14.81
CA MET A 71 29.80 3.34 -13.58
C MET A 71 31.25 3.82 -13.67
N ALA A 72 31.88 3.73 -14.85
CA ALA A 72 33.23 4.25 -15.08
C ALA A 72 33.29 5.79 -15.06
N ILE A 73 32.26 6.47 -15.57
CA ILE A 73 32.15 7.94 -15.52
C ILE A 73 31.97 8.43 -14.08
N LEU A 74 31.17 7.72 -13.27
CA LEU A 74 31.01 8.01 -11.84
C LEU A 74 32.32 7.81 -11.06
N ALA A 75 33.07 6.74 -11.36
CA ALA A 75 34.39 6.50 -10.77
C ALA A 75 35.44 7.57 -11.18
N ALA A 76 35.36 8.08 -12.41
CA ALA A 76 36.21 9.17 -12.88
C ALA A 76 35.86 10.52 -12.25
N ALA A 77 34.58 10.76 -11.93
CA ALA A 77 34.14 11.96 -11.22
C ALA A 77 34.62 11.99 -9.75
N ASP A 78 34.75 10.83 -9.10
CA ASP A 78 35.36 10.70 -7.77
C ASP A 78 36.88 10.98 -7.79
N PHE A 79 37.55 10.75 -8.93
CA PHE A 79 38.99 11.03 -9.08
C PHE A 79 39.35 12.53 -9.08
N CYS A 80 38.36 13.42 -9.28
CA CYS A 80 38.55 14.87 -9.16
C CYS A 80 38.51 15.37 -7.70
N ARG A 81 38.32 14.49 -6.71
CA ARG A 81 38.51 14.79 -5.28
C ARG A 81 39.82 14.18 -4.79
N VAL A 82 40.94 14.82 -5.09
CA VAL A 82 42.21 14.54 -4.38
C VAL A 82 42.69 15.79 -3.65
N ALA A 83 42.33 15.87 -2.39
CA ALA A 83 43.23 16.28 -1.31
C ALA A 83 42.71 15.65 -0.01
N ASP A 84 43.52 14.75 0.54
CA ASP A 84 43.37 14.00 1.78
C ASP A 84 42.63 14.75 2.91
N PRO A 85 41.65 14.10 3.57
CA PRO A 85 41.44 14.38 4.98
C PRO A 85 41.21 13.09 5.78
N GLY A 86 42.22 12.24 5.93
CA GLY A 86 42.27 11.21 6.96
C GLY A 86 41.06 10.24 6.99
N PRO A 87 40.88 9.48 8.09
CA PRO A 87 39.79 8.52 8.20
C PRO A 87 38.47 9.27 8.27
N ASN A 88 37.76 9.32 7.14
CA ASN A 88 36.51 10.03 6.98
C ASN A 88 35.42 9.37 7.86
N PRO A 89 34.92 10.04 8.93
CA PRO A 89 33.88 9.48 9.81
C PRO A 89 32.48 9.59 9.20
N VAL A 90 32.37 9.69 7.88
CA VAL A 90 31.12 10.04 7.17
C VAL A 90 30.39 8.79 6.63
N ALA A 91 30.95 7.60 6.83
CA ALA A 91 30.29 6.33 6.51
C ALA A 91 29.14 5.96 7.47
N GLU A 92 28.82 6.78 8.48
CA GLU A 92 27.73 6.52 9.44
C GLU A 92 26.55 7.52 9.37
N ILE A 93 26.48 8.42 8.38
CA ILE A 93 25.37 9.40 8.31
C ILE A 93 24.77 9.51 6.91
N VAL A 94 24.30 8.40 6.36
CA VAL A 94 23.10 8.42 5.51
C VAL A 94 22.31 7.17 5.92
N PRO A 95 21.15 7.30 6.60
CA PRO A 95 20.29 6.15 6.77
C PRO A 95 20.04 5.57 5.38
N SER A 96 20.17 4.25 5.20
CA SER A 96 19.80 3.61 3.96
C SER A 96 18.31 3.88 3.70
N LEU A 97 17.98 4.98 3.03
CA LEU A 97 16.61 5.36 2.72
C LEU A 97 16.16 4.40 1.62
N THR A 98 15.49 3.33 2.03
CA THR A 98 14.77 2.48 1.10
C THR A 98 13.73 3.37 0.40
N PRO A 99 13.78 3.48 -0.94
CA PRO A 99 12.86 4.34 -1.67
C PRO A 99 11.41 3.87 -1.51
N CYS A 100 10.47 4.82 -1.50
CA CYS A 100 9.04 4.52 -1.56
C CYS A 100 8.70 4.09 -3.00
N CYS A 101 8.54 2.79 -3.22
CA CYS A 101 8.34 2.21 -4.54
C CYS A 101 6.92 1.68 -4.72
N VAL A 102 6.47 1.67 -5.97
CA VAL A 102 5.27 0.97 -6.43
C VAL A 102 5.66 0.08 -7.60
N THR A 103 5.14 -1.14 -7.65
CA THR A 103 5.30 -2.05 -8.79
C THR A 103 4.18 -1.81 -9.80
N ILE A 104 4.35 -2.29 -11.04
CA ILE A 104 3.27 -2.21 -12.04
C ILE A 104 2.10 -3.07 -11.57
N GLU A 105 2.39 -4.24 -11.03
CA GLU A 105 1.42 -5.16 -10.45
C GLU A 105 0.64 -4.50 -9.32
N GLY A 106 1.32 -3.80 -8.40
CA GLY A 106 0.66 -3.07 -7.32
C GLY A 106 -0.23 -1.92 -7.83
N VAL A 107 0.16 -1.27 -8.93
CA VAL A 107 -0.69 -0.24 -9.58
C VAL A 107 -1.90 -0.88 -10.25
N ASP A 108 -1.76 -2.03 -10.90
CA ASP A 108 -2.87 -2.74 -11.54
C ASP A 108 -3.88 -3.25 -10.51
N LEU A 109 -3.39 -3.78 -9.39
CA LEU A 109 -4.22 -4.27 -8.29
C LEU A 109 -4.93 -3.12 -7.56
N ALA A 110 -4.28 -1.97 -7.42
CA ALA A 110 -4.88 -0.76 -6.86
C ALA A 110 -6.08 -0.23 -7.69
N GLN A 111 -6.23 -0.61 -8.96
CA GLN A 111 -7.27 0.00 -9.83
C GLN A 111 -8.69 -0.26 -9.33
N SER A 112 -8.99 -1.47 -8.86
CA SER A 112 -10.31 -1.81 -8.32
C SER A 112 -10.59 -1.04 -7.03
N ALA A 113 -9.61 -0.99 -6.12
CA ALA A 113 -9.72 -0.23 -4.88
C ALA A 113 -9.92 1.28 -5.15
N LEU A 114 -9.23 1.83 -6.15
CA LEU A 114 -9.40 3.22 -6.56
C LEU A 114 -10.76 3.50 -7.21
N GLU A 115 -11.31 2.56 -7.99
CA GLU A 115 -12.66 2.68 -8.55
C GLU A 115 -13.68 2.78 -7.41
N ASP A 116 -13.64 1.86 -6.46
CA ASP A 116 -14.54 1.91 -5.30
C ASP A 116 -14.29 3.16 -4.46
N PHE A 117 -13.04 3.51 -4.18
CA PHE A 117 -12.70 4.70 -3.39
C PHE A 117 -13.27 5.97 -4.02
N VAL A 118 -13.17 6.14 -5.34
CA VAL A 118 -13.74 7.29 -6.04
C VAL A 118 -15.26 7.32 -5.87
N CYS A 119 -15.94 6.20 -6.09
CA CYS A 119 -17.40 6.12 -5.98
C CYS A 119 -17.91 6.29 -4.53
N SER A 120 -17.10 5.90 -3.55
CA SER A 120 -17.45 5.89 -2.13
C SER A 120 -17.07 7.19 -1.42
N TYR A 121 -15.86 7.70 -1.64
CA TYR A 121 -15.29 8.77 -0.82
C TYR A 121 -15.42 10.16 -1.45
N PHE A 122 -15.42 10.30 -2.78
CA PHE A 122 -15.44 11.65 -3.40
C PHE A 122 -16.65 12.48 -2.95
N MET A 123 -17.78 11.84 -2.66
CA MET A 123 -18.98 12.52 -2.20
C MET A 123 -18.80 13.23 -0.84
N PHE A 124 -17.93 12.74 0.04
CA PHE A 124 -17.55 13.35 1.32
C PHE A 124 -16.60 14.54 1.14
N HIS A 125 -15.96 14.64 -0.03
CA HIS A 125 -15.06 15.72 -0.40
C HIS A 125 -15.72 16.77 -1.30
N GLY A 126 -16.99 16.60 -1.66
CA GLY A 126 -17.64 17.44 -2.66
C GLY A 126 -16.99 17.35 -4.05
N LEU A 127 -16.27 16.26 -4.32
CA LEU A 127 -15.68 15.94 -5.61
C LEU A 127 -16.67 15.10 -6.43
N SER A 128 -16.45 15.05 -7.75
CA SER A 128 -17.27 14.25 -8.65
C SER A 128 -16.44 13.19 -9.39
N GLU A 129 -16.92 11.95 -9.38
CA GLU A 129 -16.38 10.83 -10.17
C GLU A 129 -16.50 11.06 -11.69
N SER A 130 -17.40 11.95 -12.13
CA SER A 130 -17.58 12.31 -13.53
C SER A 130 -16.75 13.53 -13.95
N SER A 131 -15.99 14.13 -13.02
CA SER A 131 -15.17 15.32 -13.26
C SER A 131 -13.73 14.91 -13.58
N PRO A 132 -13.27 15.03 -14.84
CA PRO A 132 -11.89 14.70 -15.19
C PRO A 132 -10.87 15.51 -14.38
N ARG A 133 -11.23 16.74 -14.00
CA ARG A 133 -10.38 17.59 -13.18
C ARG A 133 -10.14 17.00 -11.79
N ASP A 134 -11.20 16.51 -11.14
CA ASP A 134 -11.09 15.97 -9.78
C ASP A 134 -10.31 14.65 -9.81
N ILE A 135 -10.58 13.82 -10.82
CA ILE A 135 -9.85 12.57 -11.07
C ILE A 135 -8.37 12.85 -11.30
N PHE A 136 -7.99 13.60 -12.35
CA PHE A 136 -6.58 13.78 -12.72
C PHE A 136 -5.77 14.54 -11.67
N LYS A 137 -6.42 15.33 -10.82
CA LYS A 137 -5.73 16.06 -9.74
C LYS A 137 -5.34 15.14 -8.59
N HIS A 138 -6.18 14.15 -8.26
CA HIS A 138 -6.05 13.38 -7.02
C HIS A 138 -5.65 11.93 -7.24
N LEU A 139 -6.21 11.28 -8.26
CA LEU A 139 -6.05 9.85 -8.52
C LEU A 139 -4.59 9.39 -8.65
N PRO A 140 -3.66 10.13 -9.29
CA PRO A 140 -2.28 9.68 -9.39
C PRO A 140 -1.58 9.46 -8.04
N PHE A 141 -1.89 10.30 -7.04
CA PHE A 141 -1.30 10.14 -5.70
C PHE A 141 -2.04 9.14 -4.84
N LEU A 142 -3.36 9.04 -5.00
CA LEU A 142 -4.13 7.96 -4.35
C LEU A 142 -3.66 6.60 -4.84
N GLY A 143 -3.50 6.41 -6.17
CA GLY A 143 -3.01 5.16 -6.72
C GLY A 143 -1.55 4.86 -6.40
N PHE A 144 -0.71 5.89 -6.26
CA PHE A 144 0.64 5.69 -5.73
C PHE A 144 0.61 5.18 -4.28
N MET A 145 -0.23 5.78 -3.43
CA MET A 145 -0.35 5.37 -2.04
C MET A 145 -0.91 3.96 -1.94
N GLU A 146 -2.01 3.68 -2.64
CA GLU A 146 -2.67 2.37 -2.64
C GLU A 146 -1.75 1.28 -3.16
N GLY A 147 -1.12 1.47 -4.32
CA GLY A 147 -0.18 0.49 -4.87
C GLY A 147 1.04 0.24 -3.97
N HIS A 148 1.43 1.23 -3.15
CA HIS A 148 2.49 1.05 -2.17
C HIS A 148 2.00 0.26 -0.95
N LEU A 149 0.81 0.59 -0.43
CA LEU A 149 0.20 -0.12 0.69
C LEU A 149 -0.09 -1.58 0.35
N TYR A 150 -0.65 -1.83 -0.84
CA TYR A 150 -0.87 -3.19 -1.36
C TYR A 150 0.42 -4.01 -1.39
N GLY A 151 1.52 -3.42 -1.88
CA GLY A 151 2.81 -4.11 -1.90
C GLY A 151 3.29 -4.51 -0.49
N LEU A 152 3.07 -3.65 0.51
CA LEU A 152 3.40 -3.97 1.91
C LEU A 152 2.48 -5.04 2.50
N ASP A 153 1.20 -5.00 2.12
CA ASP A 153 0.18 -5.95 2.56
C ASP A 153 0.50 -7.36 2.03
N GLN A 154 0.82 -7.49 0.75
CA GLN A 154 1.24 -8.75 0.14
C GLN A 154 2.47 -9.34 0.85
N VAL A 155 3.48 -8.52 1.16
CA VAL A 155 4.66 -8.98 1.91
C VAL A 155 4.27 -9.47 3.30
N ASN A 156 3.30 -8.84 3.97
CA ASN A 156 2.80 -9.30 5.25
C ASN A 156 2.06 -10.65 5.11
N GLU A 157 1.16 -10.78 4.14
CA GLU A 157 0.37 -11.99 3.90
C GLU A 157 1.24 -13.20 3.52
N ASP A 158 2.24 -13.01 2.64
CA ASP A 158 3.18 -14.06 2.22
C ASP A 158 3.95 -14.66 3.41
N ASN A 159 4.07 -13.89 4.49
CA ASN A 159 4.72 -14.27 5.73
C ASN A 159 3.76 -14.87 6.79
N LEU A 160 2.45 -14.97 6.53
CA LEU A 160 1.47 -15.58 7.44
C LEU A 160 1.47 -17.11 7.43
N LEU A 161 1.89 -17.73 6.32
CA LEU A 161 2.05 -19.18 6.26
C LEU A 161 3.38 -19.59 6.92
N PRO A 162 3.46 -20.71 7.67
CA PRO A 162 4.76 -21.27 8.08
C PRO A 162 5.62 -21.58 6.86
N ALA A 163 6.92 -21.25 6.90
CA ALA A 163 7.83 -21.52 5.79
C ALA A 163 7.76 -23.01 5.43
N MET A 164 7.25 -23.33 4.23
CA MET A 164 7.37 -24.69 3.70
C MET A 164 8.86 -24.96 3.51
N VAL A 165 9.35 -26.05 4.10
CA VAL A 165 10.74 -26.51 3.98
C VAL A 165 10.97 -26.96 2.55
N GLY A 166 11.18 -26.01 1.63
CA GLY A 166 11.31 -26.25 0.20
C GLY A 166 11.19 -24.99 -0.67
N GLU A 167 10.43 -23.97 -0.22
CA GLU A 167 10.16 -22.73 -0.98
C GLU A 167 10.87 -21.50 -0.39
N LEU A 168 12.04 -21.71 0.23
CA LEU A 168 12.86 -20.64 0.82
C LEU A 168 13.38 -19.58 -0.19
N TRP A 169 13.13 -19.75 -1.48
CA TRP A 169 13.71 -18.93 -2.55
C TRP A 169 12.80 -17.82 -3.08
N HIS A 170 11.53 -17.74 -2.64
CA HIS A 170 10.56 -16.75 -3.16
C HIS A 170 9.84 -15.89 -2.10
N ARG A 171 10.15 -16.04 -0.80
CA ARG A 171 9.55 -15.17 0.21
C ARG A 171 10.27 -13.85 0.32
N GLU A 172 9.50 -12.77 0.18
CA GLU A 172 9.96 -11.45 0.60
C GLU A 172 10.30 -11.46 2.11
N PRO A 173 11.39 -10.79 2.52
CA PRO A 173 11.74 -10.69 3.93
C PRO A 173 10.57 -10.05 4.71
N PRO A 174 10.36 -10.46 5.97
CA PRO A 174 9.29 -9.90 6.78
C PRO A 174 9.42 -8.37 6.86
N LEU A 175 8.27 -7.70 6.96
CA LEU A 175 8.21 -6.24 7.07
C LEU A 175 9.14 -5.75 8.18
N ARG A 176 9.84 -4.65 7.89
CA ARG A 176 10.69 -3.94 8.86
C ARG A 176 9.86 -3.43 10.04
N GLU A 177 10.54 -3.05 11.13
CA GLU A 177 9.89 -2.41 12.29
C GLU A 177 9.09 -1.15 11.92
N ASP A 178 9.47 -0.47 10.82
CA ASP A 178 8.77 0.70 10.28
C ASP A 178 8.50 0.53 8.77
N PRO A 179 7.41 -0.15 8.38
CA PRO A 179 7.10 -0.39 6.97
C PRO A 179 6.70 0.90 6.23
N PHE A 180 6.17 1.89 6.94
CA PHE A 180 5.68 3.15 6.34
C PHE A 180 6.71 4.27 6.29
N GLY A 181 7.93 4.07 6.80
CA GLY A 181 9.00 5.08 6.79
C GLY A 181 9.19 5.78 5.44
N PRO A 182 9.31 5.04 4.32
CA PRO A 182 9.42 5.65 2.99
C PRO A 182 8.19 6.49 2.59
N LEU A 183 6.98 5.99 2.83
CA LEU A 183 5.74 6.72 2.53
C LEU A 183 5.63 8.00 3.37
N ARG A 184 5.96 7.93 4.66
CA ARG A 184 5.97 9.11 5.55
C ARG A 184 6.91 10.19 5.06
N GLN A 185 8.09 9.81 4.54
CA GLN A 185 9.01 10.78 3.95
C GLN A 185 8.39 11.49 2.74
N VAL A 186 7.80 10.74 1.80
CA VAL A 186 7.13 11.31 0.61
C VAL A 186 6.01 12.26 1.02
N LEU A 187 5.17 11.85 1.97
CA LEU A 187 4.07 12.66 2.49
C LEU A 187 4.57 13.93 3.18
N ALA A 188 5.66 13.85 3.95
CA ALA A 188 6.27 15.00 4.62
C ALA A 188 6.86 16.01 3.62
N GLU A 189 7.56 15.54 2.60
CA GLU A 189 8.13 16.38 1.53
C GLU A 189 7.05 17.16 0.76
N ARG A 190 5.87 16.55 0.60
CA ARG A 190 4.69 17.19 -0.01
C ARG A 190 3.86 18.04 0.96
N ARG A 191 4.21 18.06 2.25
CA ARG A 191 3.44 18.69 3.34
C ARG A 191 2.02 18.11 3.48
N TRP A 192 1.86 16.82 3.20
CA TRP A 192 0.60 16.09 3.34
C TRP A 192 0.56 15.17 4.55
N LEU A 193 1.70 14.94 5.22
CA LEU A 193 1.72 14.15 6.45
C LEU A 193 1.07 14.95 7.60
N THR A 194 -0.17 14.60 7.93
CA THR A 194 -0.89 15.16 9.08
C THR A 194 -0.76 14.27 10.31
N PRO A 195 -0.96 14.78 11.54
CA PRO A 195 -0.97 13.96 12.75
C PRO A 195 -2.02 12.85 12.71
N ARG A 196 -3.18 13.11 12.09
CA ARG A 196 -4.25 12.11 11.95
C ARG A 196 -3.86 11.02 10.95
N LEU A 197 -3.24 11.37 9.82
CA LEU A 197 -2.72 10.39 8.85
C LEU A 197 -1.60 9.52 9.46
N GLU A 198 -0.69 10.11 10.23
CA GLU A 198 0.34 9.36 10.96
C GLU A 198 -0.27 8.34 11.94
N LEU A 199 -1.36 8.70 12.62
CA LEU A 199 -2.06 7.79 13.52
C LEU A 199 -2.72 6.64 12.76
N GLU A 200 -3.28 6.90 11.58
CA GLU A 200 -3.88 5.88 10.73
C GLU A 200 -2.85 4.88 10.21
N LEU A 201 -1.67 5.35 9.76
CA LEU A 201 -0.57 4.48 9.35
C LEU A 201 -0.08 3.61 10.52
N LYS A 202 0.01 4.15 11.73
CA LYS A 202 0.31 3.34 12.94
C LYS A 202 -0.77 2.30 13.21
N GLY A 203 -2.04 2.63 12.90
CA GLY A 203 -3.15 1.69 12.89
C GLY A 203 -2.90 0.51 11.96
N GLY A 204 -2.46 0.76 10.73
CA GLY A 204 -2.08 -0.28 9.77
C GLY A 204 -0.95 -1.19 10.28
N SER A 205 0.09 -0.63 10.89
CA SER A 205 1.16 -1.46 11.49
C SER A 205 0.64 -2.35 12.62
N ARG A 206 -0.32 -1.84 13.40
CA ARG A 206 -0.98 -2.61 14.46
C ARG A 206 -1.91 -3.69 13.88
N PHE A 207 -2.61 -3.41 12.79
CA PHE A 207 -3.43 -4.40 12.08
C PHE A 207 -2.58 -5.61 11.68
N TRP A 208 -1.49 -5.40 10.94
CA TRP A 208 -0.61 -6.48 10.51
C TRP A 208 -0.01 -7.27 11.69
N LEU A 209 0.27 -6.64 12.83
CA LEU A 209 0.69 -7.35 14.03
C LEU A 209 -0.42 -8.26 14.58
N LEU A 210 -1.65 -7.76 14.64
CA LEU A 210 -2.80 -8.53 15.12
C LEU A 210 -3.12 -9.68 14.17
N GLU A 211 -3.09 -9.43 12.86
CA GLU A 211 -3.28 -10.45 11.84
C GLU A 211 -2.26 -11.57 11.98
N ARG A 212 -0.95 -11.26 12.02
CA ARG A 212 0.08 -12.29 12.23
C ARG A 212 -0.15 -13.07 13.52
N LYS A 213 -0.53 -12.39 14.61
CA LYS A 213 -0.84 -13.04 15.90
C LYS A 213 -2.02 -14.01 15.78
N LEU A 214 -3.12 -13.57 15.17
CA LEU A 214 -4.37 -14.31 15.07
C LEU A 214 -4.22 -15.49 14.09
N CYS A 215 -3.60 -15.28 12.93
CA CYS A 215 -3.34 -16.33 11.94
C CYS A 215 -2.32 -17.36 12.44
N ALA A 216 -1.32 -16.96 13.23
CA ALA A 216 -0.43 -17.92 13.89
C ALA A 216 -1.17 -18.80 14.90
N ALA A 217 -2.08 -18.21 15.69
CA ALA A 217 -2.93 -18.95 16.63
C ALA A 217 -3.88 -19.93 15.92
N LEU A 218 -4.45 -19.53 14.78
CA LEU A 218 -5.32 -20.38 13.96
C LEU A 218 -4.56 -21.50 13.24
N ALA A 219 -3.29 -21.29 12.88
CA ALA A 219 -2.49 -22.28 12.15
C ALA A 219 -2.07 -23.49 13.00
N ASP A 220 -1.87 -23.30 14.31
CA ASP A 220 -1.42 -24.36 15.23
C ASP A 220 -2.27 -24.39 16.51
N PRO A 221 -3.55 -24.81 16.41
CA PRO A 221 -4.47 -24.82 17.54
C PRO A 221 -4.14 -25.89 18.60
N GLU A 222 -3.22 -26.82 18.29
CA GLU A 222 -2.78 -27.90 19.18
C GLU A 222 -1.41 -27.60 19.83
N SER A 223 -0.81 -26.42 19.57
CA SER A 223 0.41 -25.99 20.25
C SER A 223 0.23 -25.94 21.78
N GLU A 224 1.30 -26.18 22.52
CA GLU A 224 1.28 -26.19 23.99
C GLU A 224 2.14 -25.03 24.54
N PRO A 225 1.55 -24.05 25.25
CA PRO A 225 0.13 -23.96 25.62
C PRO A 225 -0.76 -23.57 24.43
N ALA A 226 -2.02 -24.05 24.45
CA ALA A 226 -3.00 -23.74 23.41
C ALA A 226 -3.12 -22.22 23.19
N PRO A 227 -3.04 -21.74 21.93
CA PRO A 227 -3.06 -20.32 21.66
C PRO A 227 -4.46 -19.78 21.93
N LEU A 228 -4.54 -18.80 22.84
CA LEU A 228 -5.79 -18.12 23.15
C LEU A 228 -6.05 -17.00 22.15
N ILE A 229 -7.15 -17.12 21.41
CA ILE A 229 -7.66 -16.04 20.56
C ILE A 229 -8.53 -15.13 21.44
N ASP A 230 -8.11 -13.88 21.57
CA ASP A 230 -8.84 -12.86 22.32
C ASP A 230 -9.86 -12.14 21.43
N ARG A 231 -11.11 -12.05 21.87
CA ARG A 231 -12.18 -11.36 21.13
C ARG A 231 -11.83 -9.89 20.87
N GLY A 232 -11.21 -9.21 21.84
CA GLY A 232 -10.85 -7.80 21.72
C GLY A 232 -9.81 -7.55 20.63
N ASP A 233 -8.85 -8.47 20.47
CA ASP A 233 -7.87 -8.43 19.37
C ASP A 233 -8.52 -8.68 18.01
N VAL A 234 -9.45 -9.64 17.91
CA VAL A 234 -10.21 -9.90 16.67
C VAL A 234 -11.01 -8.67 16.25
N GLU A 235 -11.76 -8.09 17.18
CA GLU A 235 -12.53 -6.88 16.90
C GLU A 235 -11.64 -5.66 16.59
N ALA A 236 -10.45 -5.59 17.19
CA ALA A 236 -9.47 -4.54 16.87
C ALA A 236 -8.87 -4.72 15.47
N ALA A 237 -8.55 -5.95 15.08
CA ALA A 237 -8.05 -6.28 13.74
C ALA A 237 -9.09 -5.90 12.69
N LEU A 238 -10.35 -6.34 12.86
CA LEU A 238 -11.45 -5.99 11.96
C LEU A 238 -11.63 -4.47 11.80
N ARG A 239 -11.58 -3.71 12.91
CA ARG A 239 -11.67 -2.24 12.84
C ARG A 239 -10.51 -1.60 12.08
N LEU A 240 -9.32 -2.21 12.14
CA LEU A 240 -8.11 -1.66 11.54
C LEU A 240 -7.87 -2.16 10.10
N LYS A 241 -8.63 -3.13 9.61
CA LYS A 241 -8.42 -3.79 8.31
C LYS A 241 -8.42 -2.79 7.14
N SER A 242 -9.43 -1.92 7.04
CA SER A 242 -9.54 -0.88 5.99
C SER A 242 -8.72 0.41 6.27
N PHE A 243 -7.55 0.30 6.92
CA PHE A 243 -6.74 1.48 7.25
C PHE A 243 -6.20 2.21 6.00
N ASP A 244 -5.99 1.48 4.91
CA ASP A 244 -5.60 1.94 3.59
C ASP A 244 -6.59 2.94 3.01
N TYR A 245 -7.89 2.61 2.99
CA TYR A 245 -8.97 3.50 2.58
C TYR A 245 -9.03 4.76 3.45
N ARG A 246 -8.91 4.60 4.78
CA ARG A 246 -8.89 5.76 5.69
C ARG A 246 -7.67 6.64 5.50
N ALA A 247 -6.52 6.04 5.23
CA ALA A 247 -5.28 6.76 4.99
C ALA A 247 -5.34 7.49 3.63
N MET A 248 -5.93 6.89 2.58
CA MET A 248 -6.25 7.56 1.32
C MET A 248 -7.24 8.72 1.50
N ASN A 249 -8.27 8.53 2.33
CA ASN A 249 -9.25 9.58 2.66
C ASN A 249 -8.58 10.80 3.32
N LEU A 250 -7.73 10.55 4.31
CA LEU A 250 -6.94 11.59 4.99
C LEU A 250 -5.93 12.26 4.04
N LEU A 251 -5.31 11.51 3.14
CA LEU A 251 -4.46 12.07 2.08
C LEU A 251 -5.27 12.99 1.17
N LEU A 252 -6.50 12.62 0.81
CA LEU A 252 -7.37 13.44 -0.04
C LEU A 252 -7.70 14.78 0.63
N TYR A 253 -8.03 14.79 1.93
CA TYR A 253 -8.17 16.03 2.71
C TYR A 253 -6.88 16.87 2.66
N ALA A 254 -5.72 16.25 2.91
CA ALA A 254 -4.43 16.93 2.90
C ALA A 254 -4.08 17.53 1.52
N MET A 255 -4.35 16.82 0.42
CA MET A 255 -4.16 17.32 -0.95
C MET A 255 -5.08 18.50 -1.30
N ARG A 256 -6.24 18.60 -0.63
CA ARG A 256 -7.20 19.70 -0.80
C ARG A 256 -6.91 20.88 0.13
N GLY A 257 -6.03 20.68 1.12
CA GLY A 257 -5.74 21.69 2.14
C GLY A 257 -6.91 21.91 3.10
N GLU A 258 -7.70 20.87 3.35
CA GLU A 258 -8.86 20.88 4.22
C GLU A 258 -8.60 20.01 5.46
N GLU A 259 -9.20 20.39 6.59
CA GLU A 259 -9.24 19.51 7.76
C GLU A 259 -10.26 18.39 7.53
N HIS A 260 -9.96 17.20 8.06
CA HIS A 260 -10.89 16.09 7.96
C HIS A 260 -12.12 16.35 8.84
N ASN A 261 -13.28 15.87 8.39
CA ASN A 261 -14.50 15.93 9.17
C ASN A 261 -14.61 14.66 10.03
N GLU A 262 -14.56 14.80 11.36
CA GLU A 262 -14.64 13.67 12.29
C GLU A 262 -15.95 12.88 12.19
N GLU A 263 -17.08 13.53 11.90
CA GLU A 263 -18.35 12.83 11.72
C GLU A 263 -18.34 11.96 10.45
N HIS A 264 -17.71 12.46 9.37
CA HIS A 264 -17.51 11.69 8.14
C HIS A 264 -16.57 10.52 8.39
N MET A 265 -15.46 10.74 9.13
CA MET A 265 -14.52 9.68 9.48
C MET A 265 -15.17 8.58 10.34
N GLU A 266 -15.99 8.95 11.34
CA GLU A 266 -16.67 7.98 12.20
C GLU A 266 -17.71 7.16 11.41
N PHE A 267 -18.45 7.81 10.52
CA PHE A 267 -19.41 7.14 9.65
C PHE A 267 -18.73 6.12 8.74
N LEU A 268 -17.69 6.54 8.01
CA LEU A 268 -16.96 5.69 7.07
C LEU A 268 -16.33 4.51 7.80
N ALA A 269 -15.65 4.75 8.93
CA ALA A 269 -15.06 3.69 9.75
C ALA A 269 -16.09 2.66 10.25
N THR A 270 -17.34 3.08 10.52
CA THR A 270 -18.41 2.17 10.91
C THR A 270 -18.94 1.37 9.72
N SER A 271 -19.04 2.00 8.55
CA SER A 271 -19.48 1.34 7.32
C SER A 271 -18.45 0.32 6.82
N GLU A 272 -17.17 0.68 6.82
CA GLU A 272 -16.04 -0.16 6.42
C GLU A 272 -16.06 -1.50 7.18
N VAL A 273 -16.28 -1.49 8.50
CA VAL A 273 -16.36 -2.72 9.31
C VAL A 273 -17.44 -3.69 8.80
N LEU A 274 -18.58 -3.18 8.30
CA LEU A 274 -19.62 -4.03 7.75
C LEU A 274 -19.26 -4.53 6.34
N VAL A 275 -18.54 -3.74 5.54
CA VAL A 275 -18.02 -4.18 4.24
C VAL A 275 -17.03 -5.33 4.45
N GLU A 276 -16.06 -5.15 5.34
CA GLU A 276 -15.06 -6.18 5.68
C GLU A 276 -15.69 -7.46 6.21
N LEU A 277 -16.76 -7.36 7.00
CA LEU A 277 -17.54 -8.53 7.43
C LEU A 277 -18.22 -9.25 6.27
N GLY A 278 -18.69 -8.51 5.26
CA GLY A 278 -19.29 -9.08 4.07
C GLY A 278 -18.27 -9.83 3.23
N ASP A 279 -17.09 -9.23 3.04
CA ASP A 279 -15.98 -9.84 2.32
C ASP A 279 -15.49 -11.09 3.06
N ASP A 280 -15.24 -11.01 4.38
CA ASP A 280 -14.84 -12.17 5.20
C ASP A 280 -15.87 -13.33 5.14
N LEU A 281 -17.18 -13.04 5.08
CA LEU A 281 -18.19 -14.09 4.97
C LEU A 281 -18.23 -14.72 3.58
N THR A 282 -17.94 -13.92 2.54
CA THR A 282 -17.89 -14.39 1.15
C THR A 282 -16.63 -15.23 0.90
N ASP A 283 -15.49 -14.77 1.41
CA ASP A 283 -14.16 -15.34 1.15
C ASP A 283 -13.73 -16.38 2.20
N TYR A 284 -14.60 -16.65 3.18
CA TYR A 284 -14.33 -17.55 4.32
C TYR A 284 -13.60 -18.85 3.96
N ALA A 285 -14.05 -19.54 2.91
CA ALA A 285 -13.45 -20.81 2.50
C ALA A 285 -12.02 -20.64 1.98
N GLU A 286 -11.77 -19.61 1.18
CA GLU A 286 -10.46 -19.30 0.60
C GLU A 286 -9.48 -18.81 1.68
N ASP A 287 -9.95 -17.96 2.59
CA ASP A 287 -9.15 -17.47 3.72
C ASP A 287 -8.73 -18.60 4.67
N ALA A 288 -9.64 -19.54 4.93
CA ALA A 288 -9.36 -20.71 5.76
C ALA A 288 -8.27 -21.59 5.13
N GLU A 289 -8.28 -21.74 3.80
CA GLU A 289 -7.27 -22.48 3.06
C GLU A 289 -5.90 -21.78 3.08
N LYS A 290 -5.89 -20.47 2.80
CA LYS A 290 -4.67 -19.64 2.73
C LYS A 290 -4.07 -19.27 4.09
N ASN A 291 -4.82 -19.45 5.18
CA ASN A 291 -4.48 -18.90 6.50
C ASN A 291 -4.52 -17.36 6.59
N SER A 292 -5.39 -16.72 5.81
CA SER A 292 -5.57 -15.25 5.84
C SER A 292 -6.50 -14.83 6.99
N PHE A 293 -6.33 -13.62 7.50
CA PHE A 293 -7.18 -13.16 8.60
C PHE A 293 -8.63 -13.08 8.15
N ASN A 294 -9.52 -13.68 8.94
CA ASN A 294 -10.95 -13.66 8.71
C ASN A 294 -11.67 -13.72 10.05
N VAL A 295 -12.61 -12.80 10.27
CA VAL A 295 -13.31 -12.64 11.54
C VAL A 295 -14.14 -13.88 11.87
N TYR A 296 -14.76 -14.54 10.89
CA TYR A 296 -15.59 -15.70 11.15
C TYR A 296 -14.77 -16.90 11.63
N ARG A 297 -13.59 -17.15 11.01
CA ARG A 297 -12.61 -18.14 11.49
C ARG A 297 -12.29 -17.93 12.98
N CYS A 298 -12.04 -16.67 13.36
CA CYS A 298 -11.75 -16.32 14.74
C CYS A 298 -12.93 -16.57 15.69
N PHE A 299 -14.16 -16.24 15.28
CA PHE A 299 -15.35 -16.51 16.08
C PHE A 299 -15.58 -18.01 16.29
N LEU A 300 -15.36 -18.83 15.25
CA LEU A 300 -15.43 -20.29 15.35
C LEU A 300 -14.37 -20.85 16.30
N ALA A 301 -13.15 -20.29 16.29
CA ALA A 301 -12.09 -20.71 17.19
C ALA A 301 -12.37 -20.31 18.66
N ILE A 302 -13.03 -19.18 18.91
CA ILE A 302 -13.38 -18.72 20.26
C ILE A 302 -14.58 -19.50 20.83
N TYR A 303 -15.65 -19.66 20.05
CA TYR A 303 -16.95 -20.13 20.54
C TYR A 303 -17.32 -21.55 20.08
N GLY A 304 -16.57 -22.13 19.15
CA GLY A 304 -16.88 -23.41 18.51
C GLY A 304 -17.88 -23.29 17.34
N PRO A 305 -18.09 -24.39 16.59
CA PRO A 305 -18.89 -24.39 15.37
C PRO A 305 -20.39 -24.13 15.59
N ASP A 306 -20.91 -24.43 16.77
CA ASP A 306 -22.34 -24.26 17.07
C ASP A 306 -22.68 -22.83 17.52
N GLU A 307 -21.89 -22.25 18.44
CA GLU A 307 -22.16 -20.92 19.01
C GLU A 307 -21.48 -19.78 18.23
N GLY A 308 -20.37 -20.05 17.52
CA GLY A 308 -19.66 -19.05 16.72
C GLY A 308 -20.53 -18.30 15.70
N PRO A 309 -21.36 -18.98 14.87
CA PRO A 309 -22.28 -18.32 13.95
C PRO A 309 -23.31 -17.42 14.65
N LEU A 310 -23.78 -17.84 15.83
CA LEU A 310 -24.76 -17.10 16.64
C LEU A 310 -24.14 -15.84 17.26
N GLU A 311 -22.93 -15.96 17.80
CA GLU A 311 -22.17 -14.83 18.33
C GLU A 311 -21.81 -13.81 17.24
N LEU A 312 -21.41 -14.27 16.05
CA LEU A 312 -21.15 -13.39 14.92
C LEU A 312 -22.42 -12.65 14.49
N SER A 313 -23.55 -13.35 14.40
CA SER A 313 -24.85 -12.74 14.10
C SER A 313 -25.21 -11.64 15.08
N ARG A 314 -25.02 -11.86 16.39
CA ARG A 314 -25.26 -10.85 17.44
C ARG A 314 -24.31 -9.65 17.28
N TYR A 315 -23.05 -9.90 16.93
CA TYR A 315 -22.07 -8.85 16.69
C TYR A 315 -22.41 -7.99 15.47
N ILE A 316 -22.82 -8.62 14.37
CA ILE A 316 -23.30 -7.93 13.15
C ILE A 316 -24.50 -7.05 13.47
N GLN A 317 -25.51 -7.54 14.19
CA GLN A 317 -26.69 -6.74 14.57
C GLN A 317 -26.33 -5.51 15.41
N ALA A 318 -25.33 -5.64 16.29
CA ALA A 318 -24.83 -4.50 17.07
C ALA A 318 -24.11 -3.48 16.19
N LEU A 319 -23.35 -3.92 15.18
CA LEU A 319 -22.69 -3.06 14.21
C LEU A 319 -23.68 -2.36 13.27
N GLU A 320 -24.70 -3.06 12.77
CA GLU A 320 -25.78 -2.46 11.98
C GLU A 320 -26.51 -1.35 12.75
N SER A 321 -26.72 -1.54 14.05
CA SER A 321 -27.32 -0.52 14.92
C SER A 321 -26.43 0.72 15.04
N LYS A 322 -25.11 0.54 15.13
CA LYS A 322 -24.14 1.65 15.13
C LYS A 322 -24.11 2.36 13.79
N TYR A 323 -24.08 1.61 12.69
CA TYR A 323 -24.14 2.14 11.33
C TYR A 323 -25.41 2.97 11.11
N ALA A 324 -26.58 2.44 11.48
CA ALA A 324 -27.83 3.17 11.38
C ALA A 324 -27.87 4.45 12.23
N ALA A 325 -27.20 4.46 13.39
CA ALA A 325 -27.05 5.65 14.20
C ALA A 325 -26.10 6.67 13.56
N ALA A 326 -24.97 6.23 12.99
CA ALA A 326 -24.01 7.08 12.29
C ALA A 326 -24.62 7.69 11.02
N LEU A 327 -25.33 6.91 10.21
CA LEU A 327 -26.02 7.36 9.00
C LEU A 327 -27.02 8.49 9.29
N LYS A 328 -27.72 8.43 10.42
CA LYS A 328 -28.68 9.49 10.84
C LYS A 328 -28.00 10.80 11.22
N ARG A 329 -26.71 10.80 11.53
CA ARG A 329 -25.95 12.01 11.87
C ARG A 329 -25.38 12.72 10.64
N LEU A 330 -25.22 12.00 9.52
CA LEU A 330 -24.77 12.60 8.27
C LEU A 330 -25.73 13.67 7.75
N GLU A 331 -25.20 14.60 6.96
CA GLU A 331 -25.98 15.58 6.24
C GLU A 331 -27.01 14.87 5.34
N PRO A 332 -28.29 15.29 5.31
CA PRO A 332 -29.33 14.56 4.60
C PRO A 332 -29.03 14.27 3.13
N SER A 333 -28.45 15.25 2.42
CA SER A 333 -28.06 15.10 1.01
C SER A 333 -26.86 14.17 0.80
N LEU A 334 -26.00 14.02 1.80
CA LEU A 334 -24.88 13.08 1.75
C LEU A 334 -25.35 11.66 2.04
N ALA A 335 -26.19 11.50 3.08
CA ALA A 335 -26.82 10.22 3.41
C ALA A 335 -27.66 9.68 2.23
N GLU A 336 -28.42 10.53 1.55
CA GLU A 336 -29.18 10.14 0.36
C GLU A 336 -28.27 9.64 -0.77
N ARG A 337 -27.20 10.36 -1.10
CA ARG A 337 -26.24 9.93 -2.12
C ARG A 337 -25.54 8.63 -1.74
N TRP A 338 -25.19 8.47 -0.46
CA TRP A 338 -24.57 7.24 0.04
C TRP A 338 -25.49 6.02 -0.17
N LEU A 339 -26.78 6.16 0.19
CA LEU A 339 -27.76 5.09 -0.01
C LEU A 339 -28.00 4.79 -1.49
N GLN A 340 -28.09 5.82 -2.34
CA GLN A 340 -28.23 5.65 -3.79
C GLN A 340 -27.04 4.91 -4.42
N ARG A 341 -25.82 5.18 -3.94
CA ARG A 341 -24.62 4.43 -4.36
C ARG A 341 -24.77 2.95 -4.03
N GLY A 342 -25.19 2.62 -2.80
CA GLY A 342 -25.40 1.22 -2.40
C GLY A 342 -26.40 0.51 -3.31
N GLU A 343 -27.56 1.12 -3.59
CA GLU A 343 -28.54 0.53 -4.51
C GLU A 343 -28.01 0.29 -5.95
N ALA A 344 -27.05 1.09 -6.40
CA ALA A 344 -26.42 0.97 -7.72
C ALA A 344 -25.23 -0.01 -7.75
N SER A 345 -24.67 -0.35 -6.59
CA SER A 345 -23.49 -1.21 -6.49
C SER A 345 -23.89 -2.69 -6.57
N LEU A 346 -23.64 -3.32 -7.72
CA LEU A 346 -23.89 -4.75 -7.91
C LEU A 346 -22.76 -5.65 -7.35
N ARG A 347 -21.60 -5.07 -6.99
CA ARG A 347 -20.39 -5.82 -6.62
C ARG A 347 -20.26 -6.10 -5.12
N HIS A 348 -20.71 -5.19 -4.25
CA HIS A 348 -20.51 -5.25 -2.80
C HIS A 348 -21.82 -5.28 -2.01
N GLY A 349 -22.79 -6.09 -2.47
CA GLY A 349 -24.06 -6.33 -1.80
C GLY A 349 -23.92 -7.09 -0.47
N ALA A 350 -22.91 -6.77 0.35
CA ALA A 350 -22.88 -7.10 1.76
C ALA A 350 -23.99 -6.30 2.45
N GLY A 351 -24.85 -6.99 3.19
CA GLY A 351 -26.13 -6.52 3.73
C GLY A 351 -26.22 -5.15 4.44
N SER A 352 -25.11 -4.44 4.62
CA SER A 352 -24.97 -3.09 5.17
C SER A 352 -25.75 -2.00 4.42
N GLU A 353 -25.95 -2.14 3.11
CA GLU A 353 -26.50 -1.08 2.25
C GLU A 353 -28.00 -0.83 2.44
N ARG A 354 -28.69 -1.69 3.21
CA ARG A 354 -30.15 -1.63 3.41
C ARG A 354 -30.59 -1.16 4.80
N GLY A 355 -29.67 -0.63 5.61
CA GLY A 355 -29.94 -0.16 6.96
C GLY A 355 -30.16 -1.30 7.97
N ALA A 356 -30.57 -0.96 9.19
CA ALA A 356 -30.73 -1.94 10.28
C ALA A 356 -31.72 -3.06 9.90
N GLY A 357 -31.25 -4.31 9.87
CA GLY A 357 -32.04 -5.49 9.50
C GLY A 357 -32.39 -5.59 8.00
N GLY A 358 -31.71 -4.84 7.12
CA GLY A 358 -32.03 -4.78 5.69
C GLY A 358 -31.32 -5.81 4.80
N GLY A 359 -30.23 -6.41 5.27
CA GLY A 359 -29.48 -7.45 4.57
C GLY A 359 -29.71 -8.84 5.13
N SER A 360 -29.89 -9.85 4.26
CA SER A 360 -29.74 -11.24 4.67
C SER A 360 -28.24 -11.55 4.69
N TRP A 361 -27.63 -11.52 5.86
CA TRP A 361 -26.27 -12.05 6.04
C TRP A 361 -26.31 -13.56 5.88
N GLU A 362 -25.66 -14.07 4.85
CA GLU A 362 -25.48 -15.51 4.64
C GLU A 362 -24.21 -15.94 5.38
N ILE A 363 -24.37 -16.42 6.61
CA ILE A 363 -23.24 -16.96 7.38
C ILE A 363 -22.96 -18.38 6.86
N PRO A 364 -21.76 -18.65 6.30
CA PRO A 364 -21.45 -19.95 5.73
C PRO A 364 -21.35 -21.03 6.82
N SER A 365 -21.54 -22.29 6.41
CA SER A 365 -21.38 -23.41 7.34
C SER A 365 -19.92 -23.52 7.81
N PRO A 366 -19.66 -23.80 9.10
CA PRO A 366 -18.30 -23.96 9.62
C PRO A 366 -17.53 -25.07 8.88
N ILE A 367 -16.28 -24.78 8.51
CA ILE A 367 -15.33 -25.74 7.97
C ILE A 367 -14.49 -26.32 9.11
N ASP A 368 -14.21 -27.62 9.07
CA ASP A 368 -13.22 -28.23 9.98
C ASP A 368 -11.80 -27.90 9.51
N GLU A 369 -11.31 -26.73 9.89
CA GLU A 369 -9.95 -26.28 9.57
C GLU A 369 -8.87 -27.23 10.10
N ARG A 370 -9.15 -27.99 11.19
CA ARG A 370 -8.18 -28.95 11.73
C ARG A 370 -7.97 -30.11 10.77
N ALA A 371 -9.05 -30.62 10.18
CA ALA A 371 -8.96 -31.63 9.12
C ALA A 371 -8.16 -31.10 7.92
N LEU A 372 -8.46 -29.88 7.47
CA LEU A 372 -7.78 -29.22 6.35
C LEU A 372 -6.26 -29.09 6.57
N ARG A 373 -5.83 -28.74 7.80
CA ARG A 373 -4.40 -28.63 8.15
C ARG A 373 -3.70 -29.99 8.27
N ARG A 374 -4.39 -31.03 8.74
CA ARG A 374 -3.84 -32.39 8.80
C ARG A 374 -3.61 -32.97 7.40
N GLU A 375 -4.55 -32.77 6.48
CA GLU A 375 -4.42 -33.21 5.08
C GLU A 375 -3.19 -32.57 4.41
N ARG A 376 -3.00 -31.25 4.55
CA ARG A 376 -1.78 -30.56 4.05
C ARG A 376 -0.47 -31.02 4.68
N THR A 377 -0.51 -31.55 5.90
CA THR A 377 0.68 -32.08 6.58
C THR A 377 0.95 -33.53 6.17
N ALA A 378 -0.09 -34.29 5.83
CA ALA A 378 -0.01 -35.69 5.40
C ALA A 378 0.30 -35.87 3.91
N GLU A 379 0.06 -34.85 3.07
CA GLU A 379 0.51 -34.78 1.67
C GLU A 379 2.01 -34.41 1.54
N ARG A 380 2.71 -34.25 2.67
CA ARG A 380 4.18 -34.13 2.76
C ARG A 380 4.82 -35.48 3.04
#